data_AF-A0A2V9NWK6-F1
#
_entry.id   AF-A0A2V9NWK6-F1
#
_cell.length_a   1.000
_cell.length_b   1.000
_cell.length_c   1.000
_cell.angle_alpha   90.00
_cell.angle_beta   90.00
_cell.angle_gamma   90.00
#
_symmetry.space_group_name_H-M   'P 1'
#
loop_
_entity.id
_entity.type
_entity.pdbx_description
1 polymer ?
#
loop_
_entity_poly.entity_id
_entity_poly.type
_entity_poly.pdbx_seq_one_letter_code
_entity_poly.pdbx_strand_id
1 'polypeptide(L)' 'METGTVKWFNDAKGYGFISRQNGEDVFVHFSAIQSG' A
#
# COMPACT_ATOMS: atom_id res chain seq x y z
N MET A 1 7.64 12.85 3.20
CA MET A 1 6.95 12.02 2.20
C MET A 1 7.79 10.77 2.03
N GLU A 2 7.22 9.60 2.28
CA GLU A 2 7.95 8.34 2.13
C GLU A 2 7.42 7.63 0.89
N THR A 3 8.31 7.30 -0.05
CA THR A 3 7.98 6.62 -1.29
C THR A 3 8.27 5.13 -1.17
N GLY A 4 7.27 4.31 -1.47
CA GLY A 4 7.38 2.85 -1.50
C GLY A 4 6.70 2.29 -2.74
N THR A 5 7.07 1.08 -3.13
CA THR A 5 6.51 0.40 -4.31
C THR A 5 5.42 -0.56 -3.88
N VAL A 6 4.27 -0.55 -4.55
CA VAL A 6 3.21 -1.54 -4.31
C VAL A 6 3.77 -2.92 -4.63
N LYS A 7 3.88 -3.76 -3.60
CA LYS A 7 4.38 -5.13 -3.74
C LYS A 7 3.32 -6.00 -4.39
N TRP A 8 2.10 -5.87 -3.89
CA TRP A 8 0.90 -6.46 -4.47
C TRP A 8 -0.33 -5.78 -3.88
N PHE A 9 -1.41 -5.78 -4.66
CA PHE A 9 -2.69 -5.22 -4.25
C PHE A 9 -3.81 -6.12 -4.75
N ASN A 10 -4.77 -6.41 -3.88
CA ASN A 10 -5.98 -7.13 -4.22
C ASN A 10 -7.14 -6.14 -4.32
N ASP A 11 -7.48 -5.80 -5.56
CA ASP A 11 -8.56 -4.86 -5.87
C ASP A 11 -9.92 -5.37 -5.40
N ALA A 12 -10.22 -6.65 -5.62
CA ALA A 12 -11.48 -7.28 -5.21
C ALA A 12 -11.71 -7.24 -3.69
N LYS A 13 -10.63 -7.25 -2.90
CA LYS A 13 -10.70 -7.15 -1.42
C LYS A 13 -10.37 -5.75 -0.89
N GLY A 14 -9.89 -4.83 -1.73
CA GLY A 14 -9.51 -3.47 -1.35
C GLY A 14 -8.34 -3.38 -0.38
N TYR A 15 -7.35 -4.28 -0.44
CA TYR A 15 -6.16 -4.18 0.41
C TYR A 15 -4.90 -4.73 -0.26
N GLY A 16 -3.73 -4.33 0.26
CA GLY A 16 -2.45 -4.79 -0.25
C GLY A 16 -1.29 -4.46 0.68
N PHE A 17 -0.08 -4.62 0.15
CA PHE A 17 1.16 -4.29 0.84
C PHE A 17 2.06 -3.42 -0.03
N ILE A 18 2.70 -2.46 0.60
CA ILE A 18 3.71 -1.59 -0.01
C ILE A 18 5.07 -1.96 0.58
N SER A 19 6.03 -2.22 -0.29
CA SER A 19 7.41 -2.44 0.13
C SER A 19 8.14 -1.11 0.23
N ARG A 20 8.81 -0.91 1.36
CA ARG A 20 9.60 0.29 1.66
C ARG A 20 11.07 0.01 1.36
N GLN A 21 11.81 1.04 0.91
CA GLN A 21 13.25 0.89 0.66
C GLN A 21 14.07 0.66 1.93
N ASN A 22 13.59 1.12 3.07
CA ASN A 22 14.20 0.88 4.38
C ASN A 22 13.10 0.52 5.37
N GLY A 23 12.87 -0.78 5.59
CA GLY A 23 11.98 -1.26 6.64
C GLY A 23 11.08 -2.41 6.23
N GLU A 24 10.11 -2.71 7.09
CA GLU A 24 9.10 -3.75 6.87
C GLU A 24 8.04 -3.32 5.86
N ASP A 25 7.39 -4.32 5.26
CA ASP A 25 6.27 -4.13 4.36
C ASP A 25 5.09 -3.51 5.12
N VAL A 26 4.49 -2.46 4.54
CA VAL A 26 3.37 -1.74 5.14
C VAL A 26 2.07 -2.23 4.54
N PHE A 27 1.16 -2.67 5.41
CA PHE A 27 -0.20 -3.00 5.01
C PHE A 27 -0.99 -1.73 4.66
N VAL A 28 -1.73 -1.78 3.55
CA VAL A 28 -2.60 -0.69 3.10
C VAL A 28 -4.01 -1.18 2.81
N HIS A 29 -5.01 -0.40 3.21
CA HIS A 29 -6.42 -0.63 2.93
C HIS A 29 -6.98 0.50 2.07
N PHE A 30 -7.80 0.17 1.08
CA PHE A 30 -8.39 1.09 0.10
C PHE A 30 -9.16 2.24 0.74
N SER A 31 -9.74 2.06 1.94
CA SER A 31 -10.36 3.16 2.71
C SER A 31 -9.40 4.31 3.04
N ALA A 32 -8.09 4.09 2.97
CA ALA A 32 -7.06 5.11 3.14
C ALA A 32 -6.63 5.78 1.83
N ILE A 33 -7.11 5.30 0.67
CA ILE A 33 -6.88 5.95 -0.62
C ILE A 33 -7.87 7.09 -0.76
N GLN A 34 -7.45 8.29 -0.34
CA GLN A 34 -8.20 9.51 -0.59
C GLN A 34 -8.12 9.82 -2.09
N SER A 35 -9.18 9.51 -2.84
CA SER A 35 -9.34 9.99 -4.21
C SER A 35 -9.44 11.51 -4.18
N GLY A 36 -8.35 12.18 -4.52
CA GLY A 36 -8.35 13.63 -4.80
C GLY A 36 -9.09 13.95 -6.08
#